data_AF-A0A969WXJ8-F1
#
_entry.id   AF-A0A969WXJ8-F1
#
_cell.length_a   1.000
_cell.length_b   1.000
_cell.length_c   1.000
_cell.angle_alpha   90.00
_cell.angle_beta   90.00
_cell.angle_gamma   90.00
#
_symmetry.space_group_name_H-M   'P 1'
#
loop_
_entity.id
_entity.type
_entity.pdbx_description
1 polymer ?
#
loop_
_entity_poly.entity_id
_entity_poly.type
_entity_poly.pdbx_seq_one_letter_code
_entity_poly.pdbx_strand_id
1 'polypeptide(L)'
;MSLCIISQIINKLLNKIIESKEKPIIMDNKKQEQLNAFRNHDLDQALTTNQGLKMSEDEFSLKAGDRGPTLMEDFHFREKITHFDHERIPERVVHARGSGAHGEFQVYKPMAEFTKAKFLQDPA
;
A
#
# COMPACT_ATOMS: atom_id res chain seq x y z
N MET A 1 33.17 11.45 -25.38
CA MET A 1 32.41 10.19 -25.25
C MET A 1 32.59 9.47 -23.90
N SER A 2 33.56 9.81 -23.04
CA SER A 2 33.84 9.03 -21.81
C SER A 2 32.95 9.37 -20.58
N LEU A 3 32.46 10.61 -20.46
CA LEU A 3 31.74 11.07 -19.25
C LEU A 3 30.28 10.58 -19.15
N CYS A 4 29.60 10.33 -20.27
CA CYS A 4 28.18 9.91 -20.27
C CYS A 4 28.03 8.45 -19.79
N ILE A 5 29.00 7.59 -20.14
CA ILE A 5 29.02 6.18 -19.74
C ILE A 5 29.24 6.07 -18.22
N ILE A 6 30.15 6.89 -17.66
CA ILE A 6 30.41 6.92 -16.21
C ILE A 6 29.17 7.40 -15.45
N SER A 7 28.49 8.45 -15.94
CA SER A 7 27.23 8.93 -15.34
C SER A 7 26.11 7.88 -15.38
N GLN A 8 25.94 7.17 -16.51
CA GLN A 8 24.95 6.09 -16.63
C GLN A 8 25.25 4.92 -15.69
N ILE A 9 26.53 4.55 -15.52
CA ILE A 9 26.94 3.48 -14.59
C ILE A 9 26.68 3.89 -13.14
N ILE A 10 27.01 5.15 -12.77
CA ILE A 10 26.77 5.68 -11.42
C ILE A 10 25.27 5.71 -11.11
N ASN A 11 24.43 6.21 -12.02
CA ASN A 11 22.97 6.22 -11.84
C ASN A 11 22.39 4.80 -11.76
N LYS A 12 22.89 3.86 -12.57
CA LYS A 12 22.47 2.45 -12.53
C LYS A 12 22.87 1.76 -11.23
N LEU A 13 24.05 2.09 -10.68
CA LEU A 13 24.51 1.61 -9.37
C LEU A 13 23.69 2.22 -8.22
N LEU A 14 23.41 3.53 -8.28
CA LEU A 14 22.57 4.22 -7.29
C LEU A 14 21.16 3.63 -7.25
N ASN A 15 20.52 3.42 -8.41
CA ASN A 15 19.18 2.82 -8.47
C ASN A 15 19.17 1.37 -7.94
N LYS A 16 20.21 0.58 -8.24
CA LYS A 16 20.34 -0.79 -7.74
C LYS A 16 20.55 -0.85 -6.22
N ILE A 17 21.22 0.14 -5.64
CA ILE A 17 21.40 0.28 -4.19
C ILE A 17 20.06 0.66 -3.53
N ILE A 18 19.29 1.56 -4.15
CA ILE A 18 17.94 1.94 -3.68
C ILE A 18 17.00 0.71 -3.68
N GLU A 19 16.93 -0.04 -4.79
CA GLU A 19 16.12 -1.27 -4.89
C GLU A 19 16.50 -2.35 -3.84
N SER A 20 17.75 -2.38 -3.39
CA SER A 20 18.21 -3.38 -2.42
C SER A 20 17.88 -3.04 -0.95
N LYS A 21 17.63 -1.76 -0.63
CA LYS A 21 17.32 -1.32 0.74
C LYS A 21 15.84 -1.46 1.11
N GLU A 22 14.96 -1.62 0.12
CA GLU A 22 13.50 -1.67 0.30
C GLU A 22 12.87 -3.03 -0.02
N LYS A 23 13.64 -4.13 -0.12
CA LYS A 23 13.00 -5.45 -0.16
C LYS A 23 12.59 -5.85 1.26
N PRO A 24 11.29 -5.75 1.65
CA PRO A 24 10.85 -6.39 2.87
C PRO A 24 11.16 -7.88 2.74
N ILE A 25 11.48 -8.52 3.87
CA ILE A 25 11.59 -9.97 3.96
C ILE A 25 10.17 -10.51 3.76
N ILE A 26 9.77 -10.72 2.51
CA ILE A 26 8.49 -11.35 2.18
C ILE A 26 8.71 -12.83 2.48
N MET A 27 8.13 -13.32 3.57
CA MET A 27 7.82 -14.74 3.69
C MET A 27 6.79 -15.04 2.59
N ASP A 28 7.27 -15.62 1.49
CA ASP A 28 6.46 -15.93 0.31
C ASP A 28 5.46 -17.05 0.65
N ASN A 29 4.26 -16.63 1.07
CA ASN A 29 3.09 -17.46 1.20
C ASN A 29 2.15 -17.19 0.01
N LYS A 30 1.43 -18.21 -0.47
CA LYS A 30 0.34 -18.08 -1.46
C LYS A 30 -0.64 -16.95 -1.13
N LYS A 31 -0.89 -16.69 0.16
CA LYS A 31 -1.75 -15.58 0.57
C LYS A 31 -1.12 -14.21 0.32
N GLN A 32 0.19 -14.07 0.52
CA GLN A 32 0.90 -12.82 0.24
C GLN A 32 0.96 -12.55 -1.26
N GLU A 33 1.18 -13.59 -2.07
CA GLU A 33 1.11 -13.50 -3.54
C GLU A 33 -0.24 -12.97 -4.02
N GLN A 34 -1.34 -13.48 -3.45
CA GLN A 34 -2.69 -13.00 -3.77
C GLN A 34 -2.87 -11.49 -3.45
N LEU A 35 -2.27 -11.02 -2.36
CA LEU A 35 -2.39 -9.63 -1.92
C LEU A 35 -1.59 -8.65 -2.78
N ASN A 36 -0.54 -9.13 -3.46
CA ASN A 36 0.31 -8.28 -4.29
C ASN A 36 -0.48 -7.54 -5.40
N ALA A 37 -1.57 -8.12 -5.89
CA ALA A 37 -2.44 -7.48 -6.88
C ALA A 37 -3.16 -6.22 -6.38
N PHE A 38 -3.24 -6.01 -5.05
CA PHE A 38 -3.93 -4.90 -4.41
C PHE A 38 -2.97 -3.95 -3.67
N ARG A 39 -1.66 -4.18 -3.76
CA ARG A 39 -0.67 -3.29 -3.18
C ARG A 39 -0.42 -2.14 -4.13
N ASN A 40 -0.56 -0.92 -3.64
CA ASN A 40 -0.16 0.28 -4.36
C ASN A 40 1.27 0.65 -3.98
N HIS A 41 2.05 1.11 -4.96
CA HIS A 41 3.42 1.60 -4.78
C HIS A 41 3.47 3.07 -5.16
N ASP A 42 3.75 3.93 -4.18
CA ASP A 42 3.64 5.38 -4.35
C ASP A 42 4.97 6.07 -4.70
N LEU A 43 6.08 5.30 -4.74
CA LEU A 43 7.39 5.82 -5.10
C LEU A 43 7.40 6.34 -6.54
N ASP A 44 7.90 7.56 -6.72
CA ASP A 44 7.95 8.30 -7.98
C ASP A 44 6.58 8.49 -8.68
N GLN A 45 5.47 8.35 -7.95
CA GLN A 45 4.12 8.65 -8.47
C GLN A 45 3.73 10.11 -8.21
N ALA A 46 2.99 10.70 -9.15
CA ALA A 46 2.40 12.02 -8.96
C ALA A 46 1.19 11.94 -8.03
N LEU A 47 0.99 12.96 -7.20
CA LEU A 47 -0.24 13.11 -6.44
C LEU A 47 -1.42 13.28 -7.40
N THR A 48 -2.43 12.44 -7.25
CA THR A 48 -3.63 12.44 -8.10
C THR A 48 -4.89 12.38 -7.24
N THR A 49 -6.01 12.82 -7.83
CA THR A 49 -7.36 12.55 -7.31
C THR A 49 -7.74 11.08 -7.51
N ASN A 50 -8.82 10.59 -6.90
CA ASN A 50 -9.20 9.19 -7.06
C ASN A 50 -9.63 8.84 -8.50
N GLN A 51 -9.95 9.85 -9.33
CA GLN A 51 -10.23 9.70 -10.75
C GLN A 51 -8.96 9.80 -11.63
N GLY A 52 -7.79 9.96 -11.03
CA GLY A 52 -6.50 10.00 -11.73
C GLY A 52 -6.13 11.37 -12.31
N LEU A 53 -6.81 12.45 -11.93
CA LEU A 53 -6.39 13.81 -12.32
C LEU A 53 -5.15 14.21 -11.52
N LYS A 54 -4.11 14.65 -12.23
CA LYS A 54 -2.86 15.14 -11.62
C LYS A 54 -3.11 16.43 -10.85
N MET A 55 -2.53 16.51 -9.66
CA MET A 55 -2.65 17.66 -8.78
C MET A 55 -1.43 18.56 -8.92
N SER A 56 -1.67 19.85 -9.05
CA SER A 56 -0.60 20.86 -9.09
C SER A 56 -0.20 21.34 -7.70
N GLU A 57 -1.17 21.46 -6.79
CA GLU A 57 -0.97 21.98 -5.43
C GLU A 57 -2.00 21.37 -4.46
N ASP A 58 -1.59 21.04 -3.24
CA ASP A 58 -2.43 20.40 -2.21
C ASP A 58 -2.47 21.18 -0.89
N GLU A 59 -1.70 22.27 -0.78
CA GLU A 59 -1.59 23.06 0.45
C GLU A 59 -2.73 24.06 0.62
N PHE A 60 -3.33 24.52 -0.48
CA PHE A 60 -4.33 25.59 -0.48
C PHE A 60 -5.63 25.17 -1.16
N SER A 61 -6.75 25.52 -0.54
CA SER A 61 -8.06 25.47 -1.19
C SER A 61 -8.22 26.61 -2.19
N LEU A 62 -9.03 26.37 -3.22
CA LEU A 62 -9.41 27.36 -4.21
C LEU A 62 -10.31 28.43 -3.57
N LYS A 63 -9.88 29.70 -3.64
CA LYS A 63 -10.54 30.84 -3.01
C LYS A 63 -10.81 31.95 -4.03
N ALA A 64 -11.82 32.77 -3.78
CA ALA A 64 -12.09 34.00 -4.53
C ALA A 64 -11.09 35.13 -4.14
N GLY A 65 -9.82 34.95 -4.51
CA GLY A 65 -8.69 35.80 -4.10
C GLY A 65 -7.97 35.29 -2.85
N ASP A 66 -6.77 35.81 -2.55
CA ASP A 66 -5.88 35.28 -1.51
C ASP A 66 -6.51 35.19 -0.11
N ARG A 67 -7.39 36.15 0.23
CA ARG A 67 -8.13 36.18 1.50
C ARG A 67 -9.65 36.10 1.30
N GLY A 68 -10.09 35.56 0.16
CA GLY A 68 -11.51 35.38 -0.15
C GLY A 68 -12.10 34.08 0.41
N PRO A 69 -13.42 33.89 0.30
CA PRO A 69 -14.07 32.63 0.64
C PRO A 69 -13.65 31.49 -0.28
N THR A 70 -13.69 30.25 0.23
CA THR A 70 -13.45 29.03 -0.56
C THR A 70 -14.61 28.79 -1.53
N LEU A 71 -14.27 28.39 -2.76
CA LEU A 71 -15.25 28.12 -3.81
C LEU A 71 -15.73 26.66 -3.75
N MET A 72 -17.04 26.46 -3.98
CA MET A 72 -17.64 25.12 -4.02
C MET A 72 -17.26 24.31 -5.28
N GLU A 73 -16.75 24.97 -6.30
CA GLU A 73 -16.27 24.32 -7.53
C GLU A 73 -14.98 23.53 -7.30
N ASP A 74 -14.29 23.75 -6.17
CA ASP A 74 -13.12 22.97 -5.77
C ASP A 74 -13.51 21.51 -5.51
N PHE A 75 -13.35 20.66 -6.52
CA PHE A 75 -13.67 19.24 -6.43
C PHE A 75 -12.60 18.45 -5.70
N HIS A 76 -11.34 18.87 -5.78
CA HIS A 76 -10.22 18.23 -5.08
C HIS A 76 -10.41 18.32 -3.56
N PHE A 77 -10.62 19.55 -3.07
CA PHE A 77 -10.85 19.78 -1.64
C PHE A 77 -12.04 18.97 -1.13
N ARG A 78 -13.17 18.99 -1.86
CA ARG A 78 -14.36 18.23 -1.46
C ARG A 78 -14.12 16.74 -1.43
N GLU A 79 -13.45 16.20 -2.44
CA GLU A 79 -13.16 14.77 -2.52
C GLU A 79 -12.30 14.31 -1.34
N LYS A 80 -11.22 15.04 -1.04
CA LYS A 80 -10.30 14.75 0.06
C LYS A 80 -11.01 14.76 1.43
N ILE A 81 -11.80 15.80 1.70
CA ILE A 81 -12.55 15.91 2.95
C ILE A 81 -13.65 14.84 3.02
N THR A 82 -14.36 14.57 1.92
CA THR A 82 -15.40 13.54 1.90
C THR A 82 -14.81 12.17 2.21
N HIS A 83 -13.63 11.85 1.68
CA HIS A 83 -12.97 10.58 1.97
C HIS A 83 -12.56 10.48 3.45
N PHE A 84 -12.03 11.57 4.02
CA PHE A 84 -11.68 11.66 5.44
C PHE A 84 -12.90 11.48 6.37
N ASP A 85 -14.00 12.18 6.07
CA ASP A 85 -15.22 12.12 6.89
C ASP A 85 -15.83 10.71 6.94
N HIS A 86 -15.59 9.89 5.90
CA HIS A 86 -16.13 8.53 5.77
C HIS A 86 -15.08 7.43 6.01
N GLU A 87 -13.94 7.73 6.63
CA GLU A 87 -12.91 6.73 6.92
C GLU A 87 -13.37 5.71 7.98
N ARG A 88 -14.26 6.13 8.88
CA ARG A 88 -14.75 5.28 9.99
C ARG A 88 -15.83 4.31 9.50
N ILE A 89 -15.54 3.01 9.66
CA ILE A 89 -16.50 1.91 9.49
C ILE A 89 -16.86 1.38 10.90
N PRO A 90 -18.10 0.90 11.13
CA PRO A 90 -18.47 0.33 12.42
C PRO A 90 -17.53 -0.78 12.88
N GLU A 91 -17.19 -0.77 14.17
CA GLU A 91 -16.34 -1.78 14.78
C GLU A 91 -17.06 -3.12 14.96
N ARG A 92 -16.30 -4.19 15.19
CA ARG A 92 -16.87 -5.50 15.53
C ARG A 92 -17.56 -5.41 16.90
N VAL A 93 -18.75 -6.01 17.01
CA VAL A 93 -19.59 -6.00 18.23
C VAL A 93 -18.82 -6.47 19.48
N VAL A 94 -17.91 -7.44 19.32
CA VAL A 94 -17.00 -7.92 20.35
C VAL A 94 -15.58 -8.02 19.80
N HIS A 95 -14.57 -7.98 20.69
CA HIS A 95 -13.15 -7.94 20.31
C HIS A 95 -12.80 -6.76 19.38
N ALA A 96 -13.39 -5.58 19.64
CA ALA A 96 -13.14 -4.36 18.87
C ALA A 96 -11.65 -3.97 18.87
N ARG A 97 -10.95 -4.17 20.00
CA ARG A 97 -9.51 -3.93 20.12
C ARG A 97 -8.73 -5.23 19.90
N GLY A 98 -7.94 -5.27 18.82
CA GLY A 98 -7.04 -6.38 18.52
C GLY A 98 -5.93 -5.96 17.56
N SER A 99 -4.85 -6.73 17.53
CA SER A 99 -3.76 -6.61 16.55
C SER A 99 -3.54 -7.97 15.89
N GLY A 100 -3.13 -7.98 14.62
CA GLY A 100 -2.96 -9.19 13.82
C GLY A 100 -1.64 -9.20 13.08
N ALA A 101 -1.06 -10.38 12.91
CA ALA A 101 0.13 -10.62 12.09
C ALA A 101 -0.13 -11.80 11.15
N HIS A 102 0.44 -11.74 9.95
CA HIS A 102 0.42 -12.86 9.02
C HIS A 102 1.49 -13.89 9.41
N GLY A 103 1.19 -15.16 9.20
CA GLY A 103 2.11 -16.27 9.43
C GLY A 103 1.61 -17.53 8.74
N GLU A 104 2.32 -18.63 8.98
CA GLU A 104 1.99 -19.94 8.46
C GLU A 104 1.82 -20.94 9.60
N PHE A 105 1.00 -21.95 9.35
CA PHE A 105 0.81 -23.06 10.25
C PHE A 105 1.29 -24.35 9.57
N GLN A 106 2.07 -25.14 10.30
CA GLN A 106 2.58 -26.43 9.85
C GLN A 106 2.30 -27.48 10.93
N VAL A 107 1.71 -28.61 10.54
CA VAL A 107 1.42 -29.71 11.46
C VAL A 107 2.69 -30.53 11.73
N TYR A 108 2.90 -31.00 12.96
CA TYR A 108 4.09 -31.80 13.29
C TYR A 108 4.05 -33.22 12.72
N LYS A 109 2.87 -33.84 12.71
CA LYS A 109 2.61 -35.22 12.25
C LYS A 109 1.22 -35.31 11.63
N PRO A 110 1.00 -36.19 10.64
CA PRO A 110 -0.31 -36.38 10.04
C PRO A 110 -1.33 -36.86 11.09
N MET A 111 -2.47 -36.17 11.22
CA MET A 111 -3.54 -36.52 12.17
C MET A 111 -4.70 -37.28 11.50
N ALA A 112 -4.39 -38.07 10.46
CA ALA A 112 -5.37 -38.78 9.63
C ALA A 112 -6.29 -39.72 10.41
N GLU A 113 -5.83 -40.25 11.55
CA GLU A 113 -6.61 -41.14 12.42
C GLU A 113 -7.83 -40.42 13.05
N PHE A 114 -7.71 -39.12 13.34
CA PHE A 114 -8.73 -38.37 14.07
C PHE A 114 -9.53 -37.43 13.17
N THR A 115 -8.92 -36.91 12.10
CA THR A 115 -9.54 -35.90 11.25
C THR A 115 -9.22 -36.11 9.79
N LYS A 116 -10.16 -35.73 8.93
CA LYS A 116 -9.99 -35.64 7.47
C LYS A 116 -9.72 -34.19 7.01
N ALA A 117 -9.52 -33.27 7.95
CA ALA A 117 -9.20 -31.88 7.63
C ALA A 117 -7.89 -31.80 6.85
N LYS A 118 -7.93 -31.18 5.66
CA LYS A 118 -6.83 -31.17 4.69
C LYS A 118 -5.53 -30.57 5.24
N PHE A 119 -5.60 -29.51 6.04
CA PHE A 119 -4.42 -28.81 6.58
C PHE A 119 -3.70 -29.55 7.72
N LEU A 120 -4.21 -30.70 8.15
CA LEU A 120 -3.62 -31.54 9.22
C LEU A 120 -3.14 -32.90 8.71
N GLN A 121 -3.19 -33.14 7.39
CA GLN A 121 -2.83 -34.42 6.80
C GLN A 121 -1.35 -34.55 6.46
N ASP A 122 -0.65 -33.44 6.23
CA ASP A 122 0.72 -33.46 5.72
C ASP A 122 1.60 -32.46 6.48
N PRO A 123 2.70 -32.92 7.12
CA PRO A 123 3.70 -32.05 7.70
C PRO A 123 4.47 -31.20 6.68
N ALA A 124 4.53 -31.56 5.39
CA ALA A 124 5.14 -30.75 4.33
C ALA A 124 4.69 -31.18 2.93
#